data_AF-A0A495XQ09-F1
#
_entry.id   AF-A0A495XQ09-F1
#
_cell.length_a   1.000
_cell.length_b   1.000
_cell.length_c   1.000
_cell.angle_alpha   90.00
_cell.angle_beta   90.00
_cell.angle_gamma   90.00
#
_symmetry.space_group_name_H-M   'P 1'
#
loop_
_entity.id
_entity.type
_entity.pdbx_description
1 polymer ?
#
loop_
_entity_poly.entity_id
_entity_poly.type
_entity_poly.pdbx_seq_one_letter_code
_entity_poly.pdbx_strand_id
1 'polypeptide(L)'
;MELYEEEAEHLGPEFDTTRHACRAAILKSPALHYLAHYSSGVFDFGVDALGDPPPAPDALPGGSRREELKRLGRHLTFQMTSLDRALQEVRTGRLIRLVLHTEEGALFCDSVVPTEHVVGLVLDHAGAGPLFGHPAVDEADRAVAELATALRGELSLGSLNPGGWETANDPVPLPGAGPHDPFVSVGDDSLPDCLAASRAEDLHVVAHVAGGEVRTMVDHLGDPSLAPFFKQITVDARRRFYQGFLRELGGLVTKLNRALRPVVGGLLVRAVLDVEMGAVYYYRLGPGEYLAGVTIDQARVSNADDRLSSLAAGLTPFGP
;
A
#
# COMPACT_ATOMS: atom_id res chain seq x y z
N MET A 1 4.56 -27.06 -8.51
CA MET A 1 3.46 -26.14 -8.18
C MET A 1 2.42 -26.33 -9.26
N GLU A 2 1.28 -26.91 -8.90
CA GLU A 2 0.13 -26.99 -9.80
C GLU A 2 -0.55 -25.63 -9.76
N LEU A 3 -0.84 -25.06 -10.93
CA LEU A 3 -1.53 -23.78 -11.04
C LEU A 3 -2.99 -24.02 -11.39
N TYR A 4 -3.85 -23.26 -10.75
CA TYR A 4 -5.24 -23.14 -11.12
C TYR A 4 -5.45 -21.83 -11.87
N GLU A 5 -6.21 -21.88 -12.96
CA GLU A 5 -6.57 -20.72 -13.77
C GLU A 5 -8.10 -20.66 -13.87
N GLU A 6 -8.66 -19.48 -13.60
CA GLU A 6 -10.09 -19.21 -13.72
C GLU A 6 -10.32 -17.98 -14.59
N GLU A 7 -11.34 -18.05 -15.44
CA GLU A 7 -11.71 -17.00 -16.38
C GLU A 7 -13.21 -16.72 -16.28
N ALA A 8 -13.58 -15.44 -16.38
CA ALA A 8 -14.95 -15.01 -16.54
C ALA A 8 -15.47 -15.28 -17.97
N GLU A 9 -16.77 -15.53 -18.10
CA GLU A 9 -17.41 -15.87 -19.37
C GLU A 9 -17.29 -14.79 -20.46
N HIS A 10 -17.05 -13.53 -20.08
CA HIS A 10 -16.98 -12.38 -21.00
C HIS A 10 -15.60 -12.17 -21.62
N LEU A 11 -14.60 -12.98 -21.27
CA LEU A 11 -13.23 -12.82 -21.76
C LEU A 11 -13.07 -13.20 -23.23
N GLY A 12 -12.44 -12.29 -23.99
CA GLY A 12 -11.98 -12.53 -25.35
C GLY A 12 -10.47 -12.79 -25.44
N PRO A 13 -9.97 -13.22 -26.62
CA PRO A 13 -8.56 -13.53 -26.85
C PRO A 13 -7.61 -12.33 -26.65
N GLU A 14 -8.12 -11.10 -26.65
CA GLU A 14 -7.36 -9.89 -26.38
C GLU A 14 -6.69 -9.88 -24.98
N PHE A 15 -7.18 -10.69 -24.04
CA PHE A 15 -6.60 -10.84 -22.70
C PHE A 15 -5.56 -11.96 -22.59
N ASP A 16 -5.31 -12.72 -23.66
CA ASP A 16 -4.37 -13.84 -23.62
C ASP A 16 -2.98 -13.38 -23.18
N THR A 17 -2.47 -12.26 -23.71
CA THR A 17 -1.15 -11.71 -23.33
C THR A 17 -1.08 -11.41 -21.83
N THR A 18 -2.08 -10.68 -21.31
CA THR A 18 -2.18 -10.34 -19.88
C THR A 18 -2.27 -11.60 -19.01
N ARG A 19 -3.06 -12.60 -19.41
CA ARG A 19 -3.19 -13.88 -18.69
C ARG A 19 -1.86 -14.63 -18.63
N HIS A 20 -1.14 -14.72 -19.75
CA HIS A 20 0.19 -15.34 -19.79
C HIS A 20 1.19 -14.58 -18.92
N ALA A 21 1.13 -13.25 -18.87
CA ALA A 21 1.97 -12.44 -18.01
C ALA A 21 1.69 -12.68 -16.52
N CYS A 22 0.41 -12.75 -16.11
CA CYS A 22 0.02 -13.10 -14.74
C CYS A 22 0.52 -14.50 -14.34
N ARG A 23 0.35 -15.49 -15.23
CA ARG A 23 0.85 -16.84 -15.01
C ARG A 23 2.37 -16.88 -14.84
N ALA A 24 3.09 -16.15 -15.68
CA ALA A 24 4.54 -16.04 -15.59
C ALA A 24 4.99 -15.37 -14.28
N ALA A 25 4.26 -14.36 -13.79
CA ALA A 25 4.56 -13.68 -12.53
C ALA A 25 4.47 -14.62 -11.32
N ILE A 26 3.42 -15.45 -11.22
CA ILE A 26 3.29 -16.47 -10.16
C ILE A 26 4.39 -17.53 -10.27
N LEU A 27 4.70 -18.01 -11.49
CA LEU A 27 5.76 -19.01 -11.67
C LEU A 27 7.14 -18.48 -11.28
N LYS A 28 7.40 -17.19 -11.51
CA LYS A 28 8.67 -16.52 -11.16
C LYS A 28 8.79 -16.23 -9.66
N SER A 29 7.66 -16.12 -8.94
CA SER A 29 7.61 -15.59 -7.58
C SER A 29 6.88 -16.56 -6.65
N PRO A 30 7.57 -17.56 -6.07
CA PRO A 30 6.98 -18.55 -5.18
C PRO A 30 6.20 -17.98 -3.98
N ALA A 31 6.51 -16.75 -3.56
CA ALA A 31 5.78 -16.08 -2.48
C ALA A 31 4.35 -15.63 -2.87
N LEU A 32 4.10 -15.43 -4.16
CA LEU A 32 2.81 -14.95 -4.67
C LEU A 32 1.85 -16.13 -4.87
N HIS A 33 0.84 -16.22 -4.01
CA HIS A 33 -0.06 -17.37 -3.96
C HIS A 33 -1.27 -17.24 -4.88
N TYR A 34 -1.71 -16.00 -5.13
CA TYR A 34 -2.85 -15.68 -5.98
C TYR A 34 -2.63 -14.34 -6.66
N LEU A 35 -3.10 -14.25 -7.91
CA LEU A 35 -3.02 -13.05 -8.73
C LEU A 35 -4.27 -12.97 -9.61
N ALA A 36 -4.93 -11.83 -9.66
CA ALA A 36 -6.10 -11.66 -10.51
C ALA A 36 -6.17 -10.27 -11.14
N HIS A 37 -6.80 -10.24 -12.32
CA HIS A 37 -7.05 -9.03 -13.09
C HIS A 37 -8.50 -8.58 -12.93
N TYR A 38 -8.69 -7.27 -12.78
CA TYR A 38 -10.00 -6.66 -12.64
C TYR A 38 -10.14 -5.43 -13.52
N SER A 39 -11.20 -5.37 -14.32
CA SER A 39 -11.59 -4.22 -15.14
C SER A 39 -12.86 -3.59 -14.61
N SER A 40 -12.84 -2.29 -14.30
CA SER A 40 -14.00 -1.57 -13.76
C SER A 40 -14.63 -2.23 -12.52
N GLY A 41 -13.81 -2.90 -11.69
CA GLY A 41 -14.24 -3.62 -10.51
C GLY A 41 -14.95 -4.95 -10.79
N VAL A 42 -14.88 -5.45 -12.04
CA VAL A 42 -15.35 -6.77 -12.46
C VAL A 42 -14.13 -7.69 -12.51
N PHE A 43 -14.29 -8.93 -12.02
CA PHE A 43 -13.26 -9.96 -12.14
C PHE A 43 -13.18 -10.41 -13.59
N ASP A 44 -11.99 -10.38 -14.17
CA ASP A 44 -11.75 -10.93 -15.49
C ASP A 44 -11.22 -12.35 -15.38
N PHE A 45 -10.00 -12.51 -14.86
CA PHE A 45 -9.38 -13.82 -14.65
C PHE A 45 -8.48 -13.83 -13.42
N GLY A 46 -8.12 -15.02 -12.97
CA GLY A 46 -7.21 -15.25 -11.86
C GLY A 46 -6.34 -16.48 -12.07
N VAL A 47 -5.12 -16.40 -11.55
CA VAL A 47 -4.18 -17.51 -11.49
C VAL A 47 -3.80 -17.70 -10.03
N ASP A 48 -3.72 -18.94 -9.57
CA ASP A 48 -3.31 -19.23 -8.21
C ASP A 48 -2.50 -20.53 -8.10
N ALA A 49 -1.64 -20.54 -7.09
CA ALA A 49 -0.88 -21.71 -6.66
C ALA A 49 -1.47 -22.28 -5.36
N LEU A 50 -2.75 -22.01 -5.08
CA LEU A 50 -3.41 -22.52 -3.89
C LEU A 50 -3.75 -23.99 -4.15
N GLY A 51 -3.38 -24.86 -3.21
CA GLY A 51 -4.00 -26.17 -3.16
C GLY A 51 -5.51 -26.04 -2.95
N ASP A 52 -6.25 -27.14 -3.03
CA ASP A 52 -7.64 -27.19 -2.55
C ASP A 52 -7.63 -27.44 -1.04
N PRO A 53 -7.74 -26.40 -0.18
CA PRO A 53 -7.85 -26.67 1.24
C PRO A 53 -9.17 -27.40 1.52
N PRO A 54 -9.20 -28.29 2.52
CA PRO A 54 -10.47 -28.79 3.03
C PRO A 54 -11.33 -27.59 3.49
N PRO A 55 -12.66 -27.61 3.26
CA PRO A 55 -13.52 -26.52 3.67
C PRO A 55 -13.38 -26.26 5.17
N ALA A 56 -13.23 -24.99 5.55
CA ALA A 56 -13.12 -24.61 6.94
C ALA A 56 -14.37 -25.06 7.72
N PRO A 57 -14.27 -25.39 9.03
CA PRO A 57 -15.40 -25.85 9.83
C PRO A 57 -16.59 -24.87 9.84
N ASP A 58 -16.28 -23.59 9.63
CA ASP A 58 -17.23 -22.48 9.70
C ASP A 58 -17.59 -21.94 8.30
N ALA A 59 -17.11 -22.59 7.23
CA ALA A 59 -17.36 -22.14 5.87
C ALA A 59 -18.87 -22.19 5.56
N LEU A 60 -19.40 -21.10 5.00
CA LEU A 60 -20.77 -21.09 4.50
C LEU A 60 -20.94 -22.20 3.44
N PRO A 61 -22.06 -22.93 3.44
CA PRO A 61 -22.32 -23.96 2.44
C PRO A 61 -22.17 -23.40 1.02
N GLY A 62 -21.21 -23.93 0.26
CA GLY A 62 -21.00 -23.61 -1.16
C GLY A 62 -20.01 -22.47 -1.49
N GLY A 63 -19.35 -21.84 -0.50
CA GLY A 63 -18.29 -20.86 -0.77
C GLY A 63 -16.91 -21.52 -0.84
N SER A 64 -16.24 -21.46 -1.99
CA SER A 64 -14.81 -21.82 -2.08
C SER A 64 -13.93 -20.64 -1.64
N ARG A 65 -12.69 -20.92 -1.19
CA ARG A 65 -11.69 -19.88 -0.91
C ARG A 65 -11.51 -18.92 -2.09
N ARG A 66 -11.56 -19.45 -3.31
CA ARG A 66 -11.46 -18.67 -4.56
C ARG A 66 -12.63 -17.69 -4.74
N GLU A 67 -13.85 -18.08 -4.36
CA GLU A 67 -15.00 -17.16 -4.36
C GLU A 67 -14.86 -16.02 -3.35
N GLU A 68 -14.23 -16.28 -2.21
CA GLU A 68 -13.94 -15.23 -1.23
C GLU A 68 -12.84 -14.29 -1.72
N LEU A 69 -11.80 -14.83 -2.37
CA LEU A 69 -10.74 -14.05 -3.03
C LEU A 69 -11.30 -13.12 -4.11
N LYS A 70 -12.18 -13.62 -4.98
CA LYS A 70 -12.86 -12.81 -6.00
C LYS A 70 -13.75 -11.72 -5.38
N ARG A 71 -14.42 -12.01 -4.27
CA ARG A 71 -15.20 -11.00 -3.53
C ARG A 71 -14.28 -9.94 -2.92
N LEU A 72 -13.16 -10.35 -2.34
CA LEU A 72 -12.17 -9.45 -1.76
C LEU A 72 -11.53 -8.55 -2.81
N GLY A 73 -11.08 -9.09 -3.94
CA GLY A 73 -10.50 -8.29 -5.02
C GLY A 73 -11.46 -7.22 -5.56
N ARG A 74 -12.73 -7.56 -5.80
CA ARG A 74 -13.76 -6.57 -6.16
C ARG A 74 -13.93 -5.50 -5.08
N HIS A 75 -13.99 -5.90 -3.80
CA HIS A 75 -14.08 -4.95 -2.71
C HIS A 75 -12.88 -4.00 -2.67
N LEU A 76 -11.66 -4.52 -2.86
CA LEU A 76 -10.43 -3.72 -2.88
C LEU A 76 -10.41 -2.72 -4.03
N THR A 77 -10.77 -3.12 -5.26
CA THR A 77 -10.86 -2.17 -6.40
C THR A 77 -11.86 -1.03 -6.14
N PHE A 78 -12.95 -1.31 -5.42
CA PHE A 78 -13.89 -0.27 -4.99
C PHE A 78 -13.31 0.65 -3.90
N GLN A 79 -12.59 0.08 -2.92
CA GLN A 79 -11.90 0.88 -1.90
C GLN A 79 -10.80 1.74 -2.52
N MET A 80 -10.04 1.20 -3.48
CA MET A 80 -9.02 1.91 -4.26
C MET A 80 -9.61 3.16 -4.92
N THR A 81 -10.77 3.03 -5.58
CA THR A 81 -11.47 4.16 -6.21
C THR A 81 -11.95 5.21 -5.20
N SER A 82 -12.42 4.76 -4.04
CA SER A 82 -12.90 5.65 -2.97
C SER A 82 -11.74 6.42 -2.31
N LEU A 83 -10.62 5.74 -2.08
CA LEU A 83 -9.38 6.30 -1.55
C LEU A 83 -8.72 7.26 -2.53
N ASP A 84 -8.65 6.91 -3.82
CA ASP A 84 -8.16 7.79 -4.88
C ASP A 84 -8.89 9.13 -4.82
N ARG A 85 -10.23 9.11 -4.78
CA ARG A 85 -11.04 10.32 -4.71
C ARG A 85 -10.73 11.18 -3.47
N ALA A 86 -10.52 10.56 -2.31
CA ALA A 86 -10.15 11.30 -1.10
C ALA A 86 -8.78 11.97 -1.25
N LEU A 87 -7.80 11.27 -1.83
CA LEU A 87 -6.44 11.77 -2.02
C LEU A 87 -6.32 12.81 -3.15
N GLN A 88 -7.27 12.86 -4.09
CA GLN A 88 -7.29 13.90 -5.13
C GLN A 88 -7.35 15.34 -4.58
N GLU A 89 -7.82 15.54 -3.34
CA GLU A 89 -7.88 16.86 -2.70
C GLU A 89 -6.49 17.48 -2.50
N VAL A 90 -5.47 16.66 -2.23
CA VAL A 90 -4.09 17.13 -2.04
C VAL A 90 -3.27 17.22 -3.31
N ARG A 91 -3.88 16.99 -4.47
CA ARG A 91 -3.23 17.11 -5.79
C ARG A 91 -1.95 16.27 -5.86
N THR A 92 -1.96 15.05 -5.32
CA THR A 92 -0.81 14.12 -5.32
C THR A 92 -0.79 13.15 -6.51
N GLY A 93 -1.68 13.38 -7.49
CA GLY A 93 -1.93 12.44 -8.57
C GLY A 93 -2.86 11.31 -8.15
N ARG A 94 -3.00 10.29 -9.01
CA ARG A 94 -3.86 9.12 -8.76
C ARG A 94 -3.29 8.21 -7.68
N LEU A 95 -4.14 7.47 -6.98
CA LEU A 95 -3.74 6.28 -6.25
C LEU A 95 -3.39 5.17 -7.25
N ILE A 96 -2.15 4.67 -7.18
CA ILE A 96 -1.57 3.73 -8.14
C ILE A 96 -1.32 2.36 -7.53
N ARG A 97 -1.13 2.28 -6.21
CA ARG A 97 -0.94 1.01 -5.50
C ARG A 97 -1.48 1.06 -4.07
N LEU A 98 -2.03 -0.06 -3.62
CA LEU A 98 -2.46 -0.27 -2.24
C LEU A 98 -1.81 -1.54 -1.70
N VAL A 99 -1.11 -1.44 -0.57
CA VAL A 99 -0.57 -2.59 0.17
C VAL A 99 -1.29 -2.74 1.48
N LEU A 100 -1.69 -3.96 1.82
CA LEU A 100 -2.33 -4.31 3.08
C LEU A 100 -1.61 -5.50 3.68
N HIS A 101 -0.85 -5.28 4.75
CA HIS A 101 -0.05 -6.32 5.42
C HIS A 101 -0.71 -6.64 6.77
N THR A 102 -1.18 -7.88 6.92
CA THR A 102 -1.73 -8.43 8.16
C THR A 102 -0.70 -9.30 8.88
N GLU A 103 -1.01 -9.75 10.09
CA GLU A 103 -0.17 -10.68 10.85
C GLU A 103 0.04 -12.05 10.16
N GLU A 104 -0.80 -12.40 9.17
CA GLU A 104 -0.82 -13.73 8.53
C GLU A 104 -0.54 -13.69 7.01
N GLY A 105 -0.55 -12.52 6.38
CA GLY A 105 -0.33 -12.39 4.95
C GLY A 105 -0.39 -10.94 4.45
N ALA A 106 -0.32 -10.76 3.13
CA ALA A 106 -0.32 -9.44 2.51
C ALA A 106 -1.10 -9.42 1.19
N LEU A 107 -1.75 -8.29 0.89
CA LEU A 107 -2.38 -8.03 -0.39
C LEU A 107 -1.82 -6.79 -1.05
N PHE A 108 -1.80 -6.84 -2.37
CA PHE A 108 -1.39 -5.76 -3.25
C PHE A 108 -2.50 -5.51 -4.25
N CYS A 109 -2.75 -4.25 -4.56
CA CYS A 109 -3.68 -3.84 -5.59
C CYS A 109 -3.05 -2.69 -6.38
N ASP A 110 -2.54 -3.01 -7.56
CA ASP A 110 -1.80 -2.10 -8.41
C ASP A 110 -2.66 -1.71 -9.62
N SER A 111 -2.68 -0.42 -9.94
CA SER A 111 -3.38 0.10 -11.11
C SER A 111 -2.49 0.01 -12.35
N VAL A 112 -3.01 -0.64 -13.39
CA VAL A 112 -2.38 -0.65 -14.72
C VAL A 112 -2.74 0.67 -15.42
N VAL A 113 -4.02 0.91 -15.60
CA VAL A 113 -4.59 2.17 -16.09
C VAL A 113 -5.83 2.49 -15.27
N PRO A 114 -6.45 3.68 -15.40
CA PRO A 114 -7.69 3.95 -14.69
C PRO A 114 -8.69 2.83 -14.90
N THR A 115 -9.24 2.30 -13.80
CA THR A 115 -10.21 1.18 -13.74
C THR A 115 -9.66 -0.23 -13.96
N GLU A 116 -8.41 -0.40 -14.39
CA GLU A 116 -7.76 -1.72 -14.54
C GLU A 116 -6.77 -1.95 -13.40
N HIS A 117 -6.92 -3.08 -12.73
CA HIS A 117 -6.14 -3.41 -11.54
C HIS A 117 -5.66 -4.85 -11.56
N VAL A 118 -4.47 -5.05 -11.02
CA VAL A 118 -3.94 -6.36 -10.69
C VAL A 118 -3.91 -6.52 -9.18
N VAL A 119 -4.52 -7.58 -8.67
CA VAL A 119 -4.61 -7.87 -7.24
C VAL A 119 -3.78 -9.12 -6.94
N GLY A 120 -2.73 -8.96 -6.14
CA GLY A 120 -1.88 -10.04 -5.67
C GLY A 120 -2.13 -10.37 -4.21
N LEU A 121 -1.90 -11.62 -3.83
CA LEU A 121 -2.03 -12.09 -2.46
C LEU A 121 -0.88 -13.02 -2.07
N VAL A 122 -0.45 -12.84 -0.83
CA VAL A 122 0.52 -13.62 -0.11
C VAL A 122 -0.12 -14.14 1.16
N LEU A 123 0.05 -15.43 1.44
CA LEU A 123 -0.52 -16.14 2.58
C LEU A 123 0.56 -16.86 3.37
N ASP A 124 0.20 -17.31 4.58
CA ASP A 124 1.01 -18.19 5.42
C ASP A 124 2.39 -17.61 5.77
N HIS A 125 2.45 -16.28 5.89
CA HIS A 125 3.60 -15.56 6.42
C HIS A 125 3.35 -15.43 7.92
N ALA A 126 3.75 -16.46 8.66
CA ALA A 126 3.50 -16.56 10.09
C ALA A 126 4.29 -15.50 10.87
N GLY A 127 3.87 -14.22 10.83
CA GLY A 127 4.22 -13.11 11.74
C GLY A 127 5.70 -12.85 12.08
N ALA A 128 6.64 -13.60 11.50
CA ALA A 128 8.02 -13.67 11.94
C ALA A 128 8.90 -12.91 10.94
N GLY A 129 8.95 -11.60 11.09
CA GLY A 129 9.80 -10.74 10.28
C GLY A 129 9.45 -9.26 10.42
N PRO A 130 10.28 -8.37 9.87
CA PRO A 130 9.96 -6.95 9.84
C PRO A 130 8.73 -6.69 8.94
N LEU A 131 7.87 -5.73 9.28
CA LEU A 131 6.67 -5.43 8.49
C LEU A 131 6.98 -4.83 7.11
N PHE A 132 8.08 -4.08 7.03
CA PHE A 132 8.72 -3.61 5.79
C PHE A 132 10.02 -4.42 5.60
N GLY A 133 10.33 -4.83 4.37
CA GLY A 133 11.51 -5.67 4.15
C GLY A 133 11.27 -7.16 4.36
N HIS A 134 10.01 -7.60 4.57
CA HIS A 134 9.71 -9.02 4.73
C HIS A 134 9.98 -9.72 3.39
N PRO A 135 10.94 -10.66 3.29
CA PRO A 135 11.46 -11.12 2.00
C PRO A 135 10.38 -11.59 1.02
N ALA A 136 9.42 -12.37 1.50
CA ALA A 136 8.38 -12.93 0.65
C ALA A 136 7.20 -11.94 0.38
N VAL A 137 6.98 -10.94 1.23
CA VAL A 137 6.06 -9.83 0.91
C VAL A 137 6.69 -8.93 -0.15
N ASP A 138 7.96 -8.57 0.03
CA ASP A 138 8.72 -7.73 -0.91
C ASP A 138 8.88 -8.39 -2.28
N GLU A 139 9.15 -9.70 -2.32
CA GLU A 139 9.21 -10.48 -3.56
C GLU A 139 7.89 -10.41 -4.32
N ALA A 140 6.77 -10.69 -3.63
CA ALA A 140 5.46 -10.71 -4.25
C ALA A 140 4.97 -9.30 -4.65
N ASP A 141 5.18 -8.31 -3.79
CA ASP A 141 4.91 -6.90 -4.08
C ASP A 141 5.69 -6.44 -5.32
N ARG A 142 6.98 -6.80 -5.40
CA ARG A 142 7.80 -6.52 -6.59
C ARG A 142 7.23 -7.19 -7.83
N ALA A 143 6.83 -8.46 -7.74
CA ALA A 143 6.29 -9.19 -8.88
C ALA A 143 5.00 -8.55 -9.41
N VAL A 144 4.12 -8.08 -8.52
CA VAL A 144 2.89 -7.37 -8.89
C VAL A 144 3.20 -6.02 -9.52
N ALA A 145 4.13 -5.25 -8.94
CA ALA A 145 4.54 -3.95 -9.49
C ALA A 145 5.24 -4.08 -10.86
N GLU A 146 6.13 -5.06 -11.04
CA GLU A 146 6.77 -5.39 -12.32
C GLU A 146 5.72 -5.75 -13.38
N LEU A 147 4.72 -6.57 -13.01
CA LEU A 147 3.63 -6.95 -13.89
C LEU A 147 2.78 -5.74 -14.28
N ALA A 148 2.36 -4.90 -13.33
CA ALA A 148 1.60 -3.70 -13.63
C ALA A 148 2.36 -2.76 -14.59
N THR A 149 3.67 -2.59 -14.38
CA THR A 149 4.54 -1.82 -15.28
C THR A 149 4.64 -2.46 -16.67
N ALA A 150 4.76 -3.78 -16.76
CA ALA A 150 4.80 -4.48 -18.03
C ALA A 150 3.50 -4.31 -18.84
N LEU A 151 2.34 -4.48 -18.19
CA LEU A 151 1.02 -4.29 -18.81
C LEU A 151 0.82 -2.84 -19.28
N ARG A 152 1.32 -1.86 -18.52
CA ARG A 152 1.35 -0.45 -18.96
C ARG A 152 2.23 -0.25 -20.20
N GLY A 153 3.37 -0.93 -20.25
CA GLY A 153 4.27 -0.90 -21.40
C GLY A 153 3.63 -1.41 -22.69
N GLU A 154 2.75 -2.42 -22.61
CA GLU A 154 1.97 -2.90 -23.76
C GLU A 154 1.06 -1.80 -24.34
N LEU A 155 0.57 -0.91 -23.48
CA LEU A 155 -0.21 0.28 -23.86
C LEU A 155 0.67 1.49 -24.22
N SER A 156 1.99 1.31 -24.36
CA SER A 156 2.96 2.39 -24.58
C SER A 156 2.98 3.48 -23.49
N LEU A 157 2.60 3.11 -22.26
CA LEU A 157 2.67 3.98 -21.10
C LEU A 157 3.97 3.69 -20.30
N GLY A 158 4.48 4.72 -19.63
CA GLY A 158 5.65 4.59 -18.75
C GLY A 158 5.31 3.99 -17.39
N SER A 159 6.34 3.55 -16.66
CA SER A 159 6.22 3.12 -15.27
C SER A 159 5.69 4.24 -14.38
N LEU A 160 4.88 3.86 -13.39
CA LEU A 160 4.49 4.74 -12.28
C LEU A 160 5.39 4.55 -11.06
N ASN A 161 6.38 3.65 -11.17
CA ASN A 161 7.28 3.23 -10.09
C ASN A 161 6.51 2.88 -8.79
N PRO A 162 5.54 1.95 -8.80
CA PRO A 162 4.78 1.59 -7.59
C PRO A 162 5.75 1.08 -6.51
N GLY A 163 5.71 1.63 -5.31
CA GLY A 163 6.63 1.32 -4.21
C GLY A 163 7.97 2.04 -4.27
N GLY A 164 8.21 2.88 -5.28
CA GLY A 164 9.44 3.65 -5.44
C GLY A 164 10.68 2.79 -5.69
N TRP A 165 10.49 1.56 -6.19
CA TRP A 165 11.55 0.58 -6.21
C TRP A 165 12.59 0.74 -7.31
N GLU A 166 12.20 1.32 -8.45
CA GLU A 166 13.11 1.59 -9.58
C GLU A 166 14.20 2.59 -9.16
N THR A 167 13.88 3.43 -8.17
CA THR A 167 14.71 4.54 -7.68
C THR A 167 15.28 4.30 -6.29
N ALA A 168 14.94 3.19 -5.62
CA ALA A 168 15.29 2.96 -4.21
C ALA A 168 16.81 2.99 -3.96
N ASN A 169 17.60 2.47 -4.90
CA ASN A 169 19.06 2.35 -4.76
C ASN A 169 19.85 3.60 -5.20
N ASP A 170 19.23 4.53 -5.94
CA ASP A 170 19.91 5.74 -6.44
C ASP A 170 18.99 6.95 -6.39
N PRO A 171 18.61 7.41 -5.18
CA PRO A 171 17.63 8.45 -5.06
C PRO A 171 18.28 9.83 -5.26
N VAL A 172 17.93 10.51 -6.36
CA VAL A 172 18.48 11.83 -6.74
C VAL A 172 18.26 12.85 -5.61
N PRO A 173 19.31 13.49 -5.07
CA PRO A 173 19.18 14.47 -4.01
C PRO A 173 18.24 15.63 -4.39
N LEU A 174 17.39 16.04 -3.46
CA LEU A 174 16.53 17.21 -3.67
C LEU A 174 17.37 18.49 -3.68
N PRO A 175 17.25 19.35 -4.69
CA PRO A 175 17.97 20.62 -4.75
C PRO A 175 17.59 21.51 -3.57
N GLY A 176 18.58 22.03 -2.84
CA GLY A 176 18.34 22.90 -1.69
C GLY A 176 17.93 22.16 -0.42
N ALA A 177 18.03 20.82 -0.39
CA ALA A 177 17.92 20.08 0.86
C ALA A 177 19.02 20.53 1.84
N GLY A 178 18.61 20.87 3.05
CA GLY A 178 19.47 21.37 4.11
C GLY A 178 18.76 21.28 5.46
N PRO A 179 19.48 21.53 6.58
CA PRO A 179 18.87 21.47 7.90
C PRO A 179 17.89 22.64 8.06
N HIS A 180 16.62 22.35 7.88
CA HIS A 180 15.50 23.24 8.17
C HIS A 180 14.69 22.68 9.33
N ASP A 181 14.24 23.58 10.22
CA ASP A 181 13.45 23.17 11.37
C ASP A 181 12.09 22.61 10.90
N PRO A 182 11.68 21.44 11.44
CA PRO A 182 10.36 20.91 11.16
C PRO A 182 9.25 21.79 11.73
N PHE A 183 8.09 21.76 11.10
CA PHE A 183 6.87 22.33 11.64
C PHE A 183 6.19 21.32 12.57
N VAL A 184 5.83 21.74 13.79
CA VAL A 184 5.09 20.91 14.75
C VAL A 184 3.66 21.42 14.84
N SER A 185 2.70 20.59 14.41
CA SER A 185 1.27 20.93 14.47
C SER A 185 0.66 20.63 15.84
N VAL A 186 1.02 19.48 16.41
CA VAL A 186 0.65 19.02 17.76
C VAL A 186 1.85 18.22 18.30
N GLY A 187 2.09 18.25 19.60
CA GLY A 187 3.16 17.47 20.22
C GLY A 187 2.77 16.98 21.62
N ASP A 188 3.08 15.71 21.86
CA ASP A 188 2.93 15.00 23.14
C ASP A 188 4.21 14.17 23.40
N ASP A 189 4.14 13.14 24.24
CA ASP A 189 5.29 12.30 24.62
C ASP A 189 6.09 11.70 23.44
N SER A 190 5.45 11.41 22.30
CA SER A 190 6.10 10.83 21.11
C SER A 190 6.86 11.85 20.24
N LEU A 191 6.83 13.14 20.60
CA LEU A 191 7.40 14.23 19.82
C LEU A 191 8.90 14.04 19.50
N PRO A 192 9.78 13.65 20.45
CA PRO A 192 11.21 13.47 20.16
C PRO A 192 11.47 12.42 19.06
N ASP A 193 10.74 11.31 19.10
CA ASP A 193 10.91 10.23 18.13
C ASP A 193 10.35 10.61 16.75
N CYS A 194 9.19 11.29 16.71
CA CYS A 194 8.63 11.82 15.47
C CYS A 194 9.53 12.89 14.84
N LEU A 195 10.16 13.77 15.64
CA LEU A 195 11.13 14.76 15.16
C LEU A 195 12.37 14.09 14.58
N ALA A 196 12.89 13.06 15.24
CA ALA A 196 14.09 12.34 14.76
C ALA A 196 13.83 11.57 13.45
N ALA A 197 12.59 11.11 13.25
CA ALA A 197 12.17 10.40 12.05
C ALA A 197 11.77 11.33 10.89
N SER A 198 11.17 12.48 11.13
CA SER A 198 10.74 13.34 10.02
C SER A 198 11.93 14.00 9.31
N ARG A 199 11.87 14.04 7.96
CA ARG A 199 12.95 14.54 7.11
C ARG A 199 12.38 15.17 5.84
N ALA A 200 13.05 16.20 5.34
CA ALA A 200 12.70 16.81 4.07
C ALA A 200 13.09 15.92 2.87
N GLU A 201 13.98 14.94 3.06
CA GLU A 201 14.49 14.10 1.99
C GLU A 201 13.64 12.86 1.68
N ASP A 202 12.82 12.39 2.61
CA ASP A 202 12.00 11.18 2.42
C ASP A 202 10.67 11.21 3.18
N LEU A 203 10.70 11.31 4.51
CA LEU A 203 9.53 11.20 5.39
C LEU A 203 9.03 12.59 5.82
N HIS A 204 8.31 13.22 4.90
CA HIS A 204 7.91 14.62 4.97
C HIS A 204 6.86 14.93 6.03
N VAL A 205 6.04 13.95 6.43
CA VAL A 205 5.06 14.10 7.52
C VAL A 205 5.10 12.83 8.37
N VAL A 206 5.09 12.98 9.68
CA VAL A 206 4.92 11.90 10.65
C VAL A 206 3.85 12.30 11.65
N ALA A 207 2.91 11.40 11.92
CA ALA A 207 1.89 11.57 12.93
C ALA A 207 1.77 10.33 13.83
N HIS A 208 1.63 10.56 15.12
CA HIS A 208 1.21 9.55 16.09
C HIS A 208 -0.25 9.82 16.46
N VAL A 209 -1.07 8.79 16.35
CA VAL A 209 -2.51 8.87 16.57
C VAL A 209 -2.92 7.87 17.63
N ALA A 210 -3.62 8.32 18.66
CA ALA A 210 -4.08 7.47 19.76
C ALA A 210 -5.50 7.86 20.21
N GLY A 211 -6.40 6.89 20.22
CA GLY A 211 -7.79 7.09 20.60
C GLY A 211 -8.59 7.93 19.60
N GLY A 212 -8.21 7.89 18.32
CA GLY A 212 -8.86 8.66 17.25
C GLY A 212 -8.44 10.13 17.19
N GLU A 213 -7.42 10.54 17.96
CA GLU A 213 -6.89 11.90 17.98
C GLU A 213 -5.40 11.91 17.62
N VAL A 214 -4.98 12.93 16.86
CA VAL A 214 -3.58 13.16 16.51
C VAL A 214 -2.87 13.72 17.75
N ARG A 215 -1.98 12.93 18.35
CA ARG A 215 -1.21 13.29 19.55
C ARG A 215 0.04 14.08 19.21
N THR A 216 0.70 13.66 18.15
CA THR A 216 1.89 14.33 17.63
C THR A 216 1.78 14.38 16.11
N MET A 217 2.14 15.52 15.51
CA MET A 217 2.31 15.64 14.08
C MET A 217 3.41 16.63 13.74
N VAL A 218 4.40 16.15 13.01
CA VAL A 218 5.60 16.86 12.58
C VAL A 218 5.68 16.81 11.05
N ASP A 219 6.07 17.90 10.41
CA ASP A 219 6.27 17.92 8.97
C ASP A 219 7.36 18.87 8.47
N HIS A 220 7.90 18.56 7.29
CA HIS A 220 8.84 19.39 6.52
C HIS A 220 8.18 20.00 5.28
N LEU A 221 6.85 20.08 5.19
CA LEU A 221 6.16 20.53 3.96
C LEU A 221 6.53 21.96 3.54
N GLY A 222 7.01 22.78 4.49
CA GLY A 222 7.50 24.13 4.23
C GLY A 222 8.96 24.22 3.76
N ASP A 223 9.66 23.09 3.65
CA ASP A 223 11.05 23.05 3.23
C ASP A 223 11.21 23.55 1.77
N PRO A 224 12.16 24.47 1.49
CA PRO A 224 12.37 25.00 0.14
C PRO A 224 12.64 23.93 -0.92
N SER A 225 13.27 22.82 -0.55
CA SER A 225 13.57 21.71 -1.47
C SER A 225 12.29 21.01 -1.98
N LEU A 226 11.18 21.15 -1.25
CA LEU A 226 9.88 20.61 -1.61
C LEU A 226 8.99 21.58 -2.39
N ALA A 227 9.42 22.84 -2.58
CA ALA A 227 8.64 23.85 -3.30
C ALA A 227 8.07 23.38 -4.66
N PRO A 228 8.78 22.54 -5.47
CA PRO A 228 8.23 22.02 -6.72
C PRO A 228 6.91 21.23 -6.58
N PHE A 229 6.66 20.61 -5.43
CA PHE A 229 5.45 19.82 -5.14
C PHE A 229 4.24 20.66 -4.71
N PHE A 230 4.39 21.98 -4.55
CA PHE A 230 3.34 22.90 -4.06
C PHE A 230 2.88 23.91 -5.11
N LYS A 231 3.05 23.60 -6.41
CA LYS A 231 2.62 24.49 -7.51
C LYS A 231 1.10 24.66 -7.61
N GLN A 232 0.32 23.70 -7.10
CA GLN A 232 -1.14 23.65 -7.25
C GLN A 232 -1.90 23.68 -5.92
N ILE A 233 -1.19 23.66 -4.79
CA ILE A 233 -1.76 23.62 -3.44
C ILE A 233 -0.78 24.28 -2.47
N THR A 234 -1.28 25.04 -1.50
CA THR A 234 -0.43 25.65 -0.48
C THR A 234 0.01 24.61 0.56
N VAL A 235 1.15 24.87 1.20
CA VAL A 235 1.66 24.07 2.33
C VAL A 235 0.59 23.92 3.41
N ASP A 236 -0.05 25.02 3.81
CA ASP A 236 -1.08 25.01 4.87
C ASP A 236 -2.36 24.25 4.48
N ALA A 237 -2.75 24.29 3.20
CA ALA A 237 -3.89 23.50 2.73
C ALA A 237 -3.58 22.00 2.77
N ARG A 238 -2.40 21.60 2.27
CA ARG A 238 -1.97 20.19 2.29
C ARG A 238 -1.76 19.67 3.72
N ARG A 239 -1.18 20.48 4.61
CA ARG A 239 -1.03 20.15 6.04
C ARG A 239 -2.37 19.90 6.71
N ARG A 240 -3.34 20.81 6.55
CA ARG A 240 -4.70 20.64 7.12
C ARG A 240 -5.39 19.39 6.60
N PHE A 241 -5.24 19.08 5.32
CA PHE A 241 -5.75 17.82 4.77
C PHE A 241 -5.12 16.62 5.47
N TYR A 242 -3.79 16.52 5.54
CA TYR A 242 -3.15 15.36 6.16
C TYR A 242 -3.49 15.24 7.63
N GLN A 243 -3.59 16.34 8.37
CA GLN A 243 -4.06 16.29 9.76
C GLN A 243 -5.44 15.64 9.88
N GLY A 244 -6.39 15.97 8.99
CA GLY A 244 -7.71 15.35 8.95
C GLY A 244 -7.69 13.89 8.48
N PHE A 245 -7.00 13.63 7.36
CA PHE A 245 -6.95 12.30 6.74
C PHE A 245 -6.26 11.27 7.63
N LEU A 246 -5.11 11.62 8.23
CA LEU A 246 -4.36 10.70 9.11
C LEU A 246 -5.13 10.39 10.40
N ARG A 247 -5.95 11.33 10.89
CA ARG A 247 -6.88 11.08 12.00
C ARG A 247 -7.98 10.08 11.65
N GLU A 248 -8.49 10.12 10.43
CA GLU A 248 -9.57 9.23 9.95
C GLU A 248 -9.07 7.85 9.51
N LEU A 249 -7.76 7.70 9.31
CA LEU A 249 -7.12 6.51 8.77
C LEU A 249 -7.42 5.24 9.59
N GLY A 250 -7.48 5.33 10.93
CA GLY A 250 -7.85 4.18 11.77
C GLY A 250 -9.24 3.63 11.48
N GLY A 251 -10.20 4.50 11.12
CA GLY A 251 -11.54 4.09 10.71
C GLY A 251 -11.55 3.38 9.36
N LEU A 252 -10.70 3.81 8.44
CA LEU A 252 -10.50 3.17 7.14
C LEU A 252 -9.86 1.79 7.29
N VAL A 253 -8.74 1.70 8.02
CA VAL A 253 -8.05 0.45 8.34
C VAL A 253 -8.98 -0.54 9.02
N THR A 254 -9.86 -0.09 9.92
CA THR A 254 -10.87 -0.96 10.55
C THR A 254 -11.82 -1.58 9.53
N LYS A 255 -12.26 -0.82 8.51
CA LYS A 255 -13.12 -1.33 7.43
C LYS A 255 -12.38 -2.34 6.56
N LEU A 256 -11.15 -2.03 6.17
CA LEU A 256 -10.30 -2.92 5.39
C LEU A 256 -10.03 -4.22 6.16
N ASN A 257 -9.62 -4.14 7.43
CA ASN A 257 -9.36 -5.31 8.27
C ASN A 257 -10.56 -6.28 8.34
N ARG A 258 -11.79 -5.76 8.43
CA ARG A 258 -13.01 -6.60 8.40
C ARG A 258 -13.20 -7.35 7.08
N ALA A 259 -12.80 -6.74 5.97
CA ALA A 259 -12.87 -7.36 4.65
C ALA A 259 -11.75 -8.41 4.44
N LEU A 260 -10.56 -8.17 4.98
CA LEU A 260 -9.40 -9.06 4.82
C LEU A 260 -9.46 -10.30 5.70
N ARG A 261 -9.95 -10.16 6.94
CA ARG A 261 -9.90 -11.20 7.98
C ARG A 261 -10.42 -12.57 7.54
N PRO A 262 -11.54 -12.71 6.80
CA PRO A 262 -12.02 -14.03 6.38
C PRO A 262 -11.07 -14.77 5.42
N VAL A 263 -10.24 -14.05 4.67
CA VAL A 263 -9.44 -14.59 3.56
C VAL A 263 -7.96 -14.72 3.93
N VAL A 264 -7.43 -13.70 4.59
CA VAL A 264 -5.99 -13.57 4.87
C VAL A 264 -5.68 -13.81 6.34
N GLY A 265 -6.66 -13.65 7.22
CA GLY A 265 -6.43 -13.77 8.66
C GLY A 265 -5.63 -12.60 9.24
N GLY A 266 -5.36 -12.70 10.55
CA GLY A 266 -4.64 -11.68 11.30
C GLY A 266 -5.34 -10.32 11.39
N LEU A 267 -4.69 -9.41 12.11
CA LEU A 267 -5.03 -7.99 12.12
C LEU A 267 -4.16 -7.23 11.11
N LEU A 268 -4.74 -6.22 10.47
CA LEU A 268 -4.02 -5.29 9.61
C LEU A 268 -3.03 -4.47 10.45
N VAL A 269 -1.74 -4.66 10.18
CA VAL A 269 -0.63 -4.05 10.94
C VAL A 269 0.09 -2.97 10.14
N ARG A 270 0.10 -3.06 8.80
CA ARG A 270 0.64 -2.02 7.92
C ARG A 270 -0.24 -1.81 6.70
N ALA A 271 -0.41 -0.56 6.29
CA ALA A 271 -1.02 -0.22 5.01
C ALA A 271 -0.21 0.87 4.28
N VAL A 272 -0.15 0.78 2.96
CA VAL A 272 0.49 1.78 2.09
C VAL A 272 -0.49 2.21 1.01
N LEU A 273 -0.74 3.52 0.92
CA LEU A 273 -1.54 4.16 -0.09
C LEU A 273 -0.60 4.95 -1.00
N ASP A 274 -0.22 4.35 -2.11
CA ASP A 274 0.80 4.84 -3.01
C ASP A 274 0.15 5.60 -4.16
N VAL A 275 0.50 6.87 -4.30
CA VAL A 275 -0.04 7.81 -5.29
C VAL A 275 1.05 8.24 -6.25
N GLU A 276 0.72 8.75 -7.44
CA GLU A 276 1.73 9.08 -8.48
C GLU A 276 2.89 9.99 -8.01
N MET A 277 2.68 10.81 -6.98
CA MET A 277 3.73 11.66 -6.42
C MET A 277 4.30 11.19 -5.08
N GLY A 278 3.84 10.11 -4.45
CA GLY A 278 4.33 9.72 -3.13
C GLY A 278 3.46 8.67 -2.45
N ALA A 279 3.39 8.64 -1.12
CA ALA A 279 2.58 7.64 -0.43
C ALA A 279 2.17 8.08 0.98
N VAL A 280 1.07 7.51 1.45
CA VAL A 280 0.63 7.56 2.85
C VAL A 280 0.78 6.18 3.48
N TYR A 281 1.36 6.14 4.66
CA TYR A 281 1.64 4.92 5.40
C TYR A 281 0.82 4.85 6.67
N TYR A 282 0.50 3.64 7.09
CA TYR A 282 -0.10 3.31 8.38
C TYR A 282 0.69 2.18 9.02
N TYR A 283 1.04 2.32 10.29
CA TYR A 283 1.64 1.26 11.11
C TYR A 283 0.91 1.17 12.45
N ARG A 284 0.35 0.02 12.75
CA ARG A 284 -0.32 -0.24 14.01
C ARG A 284 0.71 -0.35 15.13
N LEU A 285 0.49 0.38 16.22
CA LEU A 285 1.27 0.25 17.46
C LEU A 285 0.51 -0.54 18.52
N GLY A 286 -0.83 -0.42 18.52
CA GLY A 286 -1.67 -1.07 19.49
C GLY A 286 -3.16 -0.89 19.22
N PRO A 287 -4.04 -1.29 20.16
CA PRO A 287 -5.48 -1.05 20.04
C PRO A 287 -5.80 0.45 20.00
N GLY A 288 -6.25 0.93 18.84
CA GLY A 288 -6.61 2.35 18.65
C GLY A 288 -5.42 3.30 18.60
N GLU A 289 -4.20 2.76 18.43
CA GLU A 289 -2.95 3.51 18.39
C GLU A 289 -2.12 3.12 17.18
N TYR A 290 -1.62 4.12 16.46
CA TYR A 290 -0.86 3.92 15.23
C TYR A 290 0.06 5.09 14.90
N LEU A 291 1.08 4.81 14.10
CA LEU A 291 1.81 5.82 13.35
C LEU A 291 1.23 5.94 11.96
N ALA A 292 1.26 7.16 11.45
CA ALA A 292 1.04 7.42 10.05
C ALA A 292 2.16 8.32 9.52
N GLY A 293 2.52 8.12 8.26
CA GLY A 293 3.56 8.93 7.62
C GLY A 293 3.17 9.27 6.20
N VAL A 294 3.82 10.30 5.66
CA VAL A 294 3.60 10.71 4.27
C VAL A 294 4.93 11.02 3.62
N THR A 295 5.11 10.50 2.40
CA THR A 295 6.04 11.08 1.43
C THR A 295 5.27 11.73 0.29
N ILE A 296 5.82 12.82 -0.25
CA ILE A 296 5.30 13.52 -1.43
C ILE A 296 6.31 13.47 -2.59
N ASP A 297 7.27 12.53 -2.53
CA ASP A 297 8.16 12.20 -3.64
C ASP A 297 8.14 10.69 -3.90
N GLN A 298 7.69 10.30 -5.10
CA GLN A 298 7.58 8.90 -5.51
C GLN A 298 8.93 8.19 -5.48
N ALA A 299 10.02 8.89 -5.77
CA ALA A 299 11.36 8.31 -5.74
C ALA A 299 11.81 7.93 -4.31
N ARG A 300 11.11 8.42 -3.29
CA ARG A 300 11.43 8.27 -1.88
C ARG A 300 10.49 7.31 -1.13
N VAL A 301 9.53 6.69 -1.82
CA VAL A 301 8.53 5.81 -1.19
C VAL A 301 9.17 4.71 -0.35
N SER A 302 10.04 3.89 -0.93
CA SER A 302 10.73 2.83 -0.20
C SER A 302 11.50 3.33 1.04
N ASN A 303 12.24 4.45 0.90
CA ASN A 303 13.04 5.01 2.00
C ASN A 303 12.19 5.57 3.15
N ALA A 304 11.08 6.24 2.81
CA ALA A 304 10.16 6.80 3.79
C ALA A 304 9.45 5.67 4.58
N ASP A 305 9.13 4.57 3.90
CA ASP A 305 8.48 3.40 4.50
C ASP A 305 9.42 2.64 5.45
N ASP A 306 10.68 2.42 5.04
CA ASP A 306 11.74 1.86 5.90
C ASP A 306 11.92 2.69 7.18
N ARG A 307 11.97 4.02 7.02
CA ARG A 307 12.11 4.94 8.14
C ARG A 307 10.92 4.88 9.10
N LEU A 308 9.70 4.88 8.58
CA LEU A 308 8.51 4.81 9.41
C LEU A 308 8.37 3.43 10.08
N SER A 309 8.72 2.34 9.38
CA SER A 309 8.79 0.99 9.93
C SER A 309 9.75 0.93 11.11
N SER A 310 10.95 1.52 10.96
CA SER A 310 11.95 1.59 12.03
C SER A 310 11.45 2.37 13.25
N LEU A 311 10.74 3.49 13.02
CA LEU A 311 10.10 4.25 14.10
C LEU A 311 9.00 3.41 14.78
N ALA A 312 8.15 2.74 14.01
CA ALA A 312 7.10 1.88 14.55
C ALA A 312 7.69 0.78 15.43
N ALA A 313 8.71 0.08 14.94
CA ALA A 313 9.41 -0.96 15.72
C ALA A 313 10.01 -0.42 17.03
N GLY A 314 10.53 0.82 17.03
CA GLY A 314 11.04 1.47 18.23
C GLY A 314 9.97 1.84 19.26
N LEU A 315 8.76 2.15 18.81
CA LEU A 315 7.62 2.54 19.66
C LEU A 315 6.75 1.36 20.11
N THR A 316 6.95 0.17 19.55
CA THR A 316 6.21 -1.04 19.94
C THR A 316 7.07 -1.97 20.81
N PRO A 317 7.02 -1.89 22.15
CA PRO A 317 7.95 -2.59 23.05
C PRO A 317 7.89 -4.13 23.01
N PHE A 318 6.87 -4.72 22.37
CA PHE A 318 6.69 -6.18 22.26
C PHE A 318 6.69 -6.68 20.80
N GLY A 319 7.02 -5.81 19.84
CA GLY A 319 6.70 -6.03 18.43
C GLY A 319 5.21 -5.78 18.15
N PRO A 320 4.83 -5.55 16.87
CA PRO A 320 3.42 -5.50 16.47
C PRO A 320 2.67 -6.78 16.81
#